data_AF-A0A660T5S7-F1
#
_entry.id   AF-A0A660T5S7-F1
#
_cell.length_a   1.000
_cell.length_b   1.000
_cell.length_c   1.000
_cell.angle_alpha   90.00
_cell.angle_beta   90.00
_cell.angle_gamma   90.00
#
_symmetry.space_group_name_H-M   'P 1'
#
loop_
_entity.id
_entity.type
_entity.pdbx_description
1 polymer ?
#
loop_
_entity_poly.entity_id
_entity_poly.type
_entity_poly.pdbx_seq_one_letter_code
_entity_poly.pdbx_strand_id
1 'polypeptide(L)'
;EVDTEIEAKEEATNIESVKAAAPVYSPVSGKIVKINEDLEDNSELLNSDAYGSYIFAVEMTNTSELDNLMNADAYKDFLEKE
;
A
#
# COMPACT_ATOMS: atom_id res chain seq x y z
N GLU A 1 -11.23 -4.20 -5.19
CA GLU A 1 -11.42 -4.10 -6.66
C GLU A 1 -11.39 -2.62 -7.05
N VAL A 2 -11.40 -2.27 -8.34
CA VAL A 2 -11.63 -0.87 -8.74
C VAL A 2 -13.06 -0.46 -8.33
N ASP A 3 -13.25 0.82 -7.98
CA ASP A 3 -14.48 1.42 -7.43
C ASP A 3 -14.87 0.91 -6.03
N THR A 4 -14.00 0.17 -5.35
CA THR A 4 -14.16 -0.16 -3.93
C THR A 4 -13.82 1.06 -3.06
N GLU A 5 -14.75 1.45 -2.17
CA GLU A 5 -14.47 2.38 -1.08
C GLU A 5 -13.64 1.68 0.00
N ILE A 6 -12.62 2.36 0.53
CA ILE A 6 -11.69 1.83 1.53
C ILE A 6 -11.37 2.89 2.56
N GLU A 7 -11.28 2.50 3.83
CA GLU A 7 -10.91 3.41 4.92
C GLU A 7 -9.43 3.30 5.30
N ALA A 8 -8.87 4.37 5.86
CA ALA A 8 -7.53 4.34 6.43
C ALA A 8 -7.43 3.23 7.49
N LYS A 9 -6.37 2.43 7.40
CA LYS A 9 -6.10 1.22 8.21
C LYS A 9 -7.02 0.04 7.94
N GLU A 10 -7.90 0.11 6.94
CA GLU A 10 -8.61 -1.07 6.44
C GLU A 10 -7.67 -1.96 5.63
N GLU A 11 -7.83 -3.28 5.73
CA GLU A 11 -7.06 -4.25 4.95
C GLU A 11 -7.49 -4.19 3.49
N ALA A 12 -6.57 -3.82 2.60
CA ALA A 12 -6.83 -3.69 1.17
C ALA A 12 -6.60 -5.01 0.43
N THR A 13 -5.55 -5.73 0.80
CA THR A 13 -5.12 -7.00 0.18
C THR A 13 -4.09 -7.71 1.06
N ASN A 14 -3.65 -8.90 0.64
CA ASN A 14 -2.54 -9.62 1.26
C ASN A 14 -1.41 -9.84 0.24
N ILE A 15 -0.15 -9.73 0.70
CA ILE A 15 1.03 -10.14 -0.07
C ILE A 15 1.48 -11.50 0.45
N GLU A 16 1.61 -12.45 -0.46
CA GLU A 16 2.06 -13.80 -0.15
C GLU A 16 3.47 -14.06 -0.64
N SER A 17 4.24 -14.76 0.18
CA SER A 17 5.55 -15.31 -0.16
C SER A 17 5.53 -16.82 0.05
N VAL A 18 6.62 -17.49 -0.33
CA VAL A 18 6.80 -18.93 -0.04
C VAL A 18 6.89 -19.25 1.46
N LYS A 19 6.97 -18.25 2.35
CA LYS A 19 7.12 -18.43 3.80
C LYS A 19 5.94 -17.92 4.63
N ALA A 20 5.29 -16.86 4.19
CA ALA A 20 4.29 -16.14 4.95
C ALA A 20 3.39 -15.31 4.04
N ALA A 21 2.18 -15.02 4.54
CA ALA A 21 1.29 -13.99 4.02
C ALA A 21 1.27 -12.81 4.99
N ALA A 22 1.22 -11.59 4.47
CA ALA A 22 1.13 -10.37 5.26
C ALA A 22 0.02 -9.45 4.71
N PRO A 23 -0.84 -8.89 5.58
CA PRO A 23 -1.85 -7.93 5.18
C PRO A 23 -1.23 -6.59 4.79
N VAL A 24 -1.81 -5.97 3.77
CA VAL A 24 -1.53 -4.62 3.32
C VAL A 24 -2.74 -3.76 3.67
N TYR A 25 -2.51 -2.76 4.50
CA TYR A 25 -3.55 -1.82 4.91
C TYR A 25 -3.50 -0.55 4.06
N SER A 26 -4.65 0.04 3.76
CA SER A 26 -4.68 1.35 3.13
C SER A 26 -4.14 2.42 4.10
N PRO A 27 -3.20 3.28 3.68
CA PRO A 27 -2.73 4.37 4.52
C PRO A 27 -3.74 5.53 4.61
N VAL A 28 -4.74 5.56 3.74
CA VAL A 28 -5.70 6.67 3.57
C VAL A 28 -7.10 6.15 3.22
N SER A 29 -8.12 6.95 3.53
CA SER A 29 -9.50 6.71 3.12
C SER A 29 -9.75 7.23 1.69
N GLY A 30 -10.56 6.51 0.94
CA GLY A 30 -10.98 6.91 -0.40
C GLY A 30 -11.51 5.76 -1.25
N LYS A 31 -11.44 5.93 -2.57
CA LYS A 31 -11.90 4.93 -3.53
C LYS A 31 -10.73 4.39 -4.35
N ILE A 32 -10.64 3.08 -4.50
CA ILE A 32 -9.63 2.45 -5.37
C ILE A 32 -9.97 2.76 -6.83
N VAL A 33 -9.08 3.44 -7.55
CA VAL A 33 -9.30 3.84 -8.95
C VAL A 33 -8.40 3.09 -9.94
N LYS A 34 -7.34 2.44 -9.47
CA LYS A 34 -6.46 1.58 -10.27
C LYS A 34 -5.90 0.45 -9.43
N ILE A 35 -5.68 -0.69 -10.08
CA ILE A 35 -4.96 -1.84 -9.54
C ILE A 35 -3.82 -2.15 -10.53
N ASN A 36 -2.67 -2.56 -10.02
CA ASN A 36 -1.57 -2.98 -10.87
C ASN A 36 -1.74 -4.44 -11.30
N GLU A 37 -2.40 -4.65 -12.45
CA GLU A 37 -2.65 -5.98 -13.01
C GLU A 37 -1.36 -6.75 -13.35
N ASP A 38 -0.23 -6.06 -13.58
CA ASP A 38 1.04 -6.72 -13.89
C ASP A 38 1.54 -7.61 -12.73
N LEU A 39 1.11 -7.34 -11.50
CA LEU A 39 1.50 -8.11 -10.31
C LEU A 39 0.85 -9.50 -10.22
N GLU A 40 -0.23 -9.77 -10.97
CA GLU A 40 -0.88 -11.08 -10.97
C GLU A 40 0.05 -12.17 -11.51
N ASP A 41 0.77 -11.86 -12.59
CA ASP A 41 1.73 -12.76 -13.22
C ASP A 41 3.18 -12.50 -12.78
N ASN A 42 3.49 -11.31 -12.27
CA ASN A 42 4.86 -10.87 -11.97
C ASN A 42 5.02 -10.32 -10.54
N SER A 43 4.53 -11.05 -9.54
CA SER A 43 4.60 -10.66 -8.11
C SER A 43 6.03 -10.36 -7.61
N GLU A 44 7.07 -10.90 -8.25
CA GLU A 44 8.48 -10.63 -7.94
C GLU A 44 8.92 -9.18 -8.22
N LEU A 45 8.12 -8.42 -8.98
CA LEU A 45 8.32 -6.99 -9.18
C LEU A 45 8.27 -6.23 -7.84
N LEU A 46 7.45 -6.67 -6.88
CA LEU A 46 7.42 -6.10 -5.53
C LEU A 46 8.77 -6.24 -4.81
N ASN A 47 9.54 -7.29 -5.11
CA ASN A 47 10.86 -7.51 -4.51
C ASN A 47 11.96 -6.70 -5.22
N SER A 48 11.87 -6.56 -6.55
CA SER A 48 12.92 -5.94 -7.36
C SER A 48 12.77 -4.43 -7.52
N ASP A 49 11.53 -3.92 -7.50
CA ASP A 49 11.22 -2.50 -7.60
C ASP A 49 9.95 -2.15 -6.81
N ALA A 50 10.03 -2.19 -5.48
CA ALA A 50 8.88 -1.94 -4.59
C ALA A 50 8.24 -0.56 -4.75
N TYR A 51 9.02 0.46 -5.16
CA TYR A 51 8.52 1.83 -5.33
C TYR A 51 7.97 2.10 -6.73
N GLY A 52 8.50 1.44 -7.77
CA GLY A 52 7.92 1.48 -9.11
C GLY A 52 6.71 0.56 -9.28
N SER A 53 6.64 -0.52 -8.51
CA SER A 53 5.59 -1.54 -8.56
C SER A 53 4.48 -1.24 -7.55
N TYR A 54 3.66 -0.22 -7.84
CA TYR A 54 2.49 0.10 -7.02
C TYR A 54 1.52 -1.11 -6.96
N ILE A 55 0.73 -1.21 -5.88
CA ILE A 55 -0.27 -2.28 -5.73
C ILE A 55 -1.64 -1.77 -6.20
N PHE A 56 -2.07 -0.62 -5.67
CA PHE A 56 -3.31 0.06 -6.05
C PHE A 56 -3.14 1.57 -5.92
N ALA A 57 -4.04 2.33 -6.56
CA ALA A 57 -4.12 3.78 -6.42
C ALA A 57 -5.48 4.19 -5.87
N VAL A 58 -5.48 5.14 -4.93
CA VAL A 58 -6.68 5.62 -4.24
C VAL A 58 -6.96 7.08 -4.63
N GLU A 59 -8.20 7.35 -5.03
CA GLU A 59 -8.76 8.70 -5.05
C GLU A 59 -9.19 9.05 -3.61
N MET A 60 -8.39 9.87 -2.94
CA MET A 60 -8.57 10.19 -1.52
C MET A 60 -9.86 10.97 -1.27
N THR A 61 -10.62 10.58 -0.25
CA THR A 61 -11.78 11.35 0.23
C THR A 61 -11.37 12.46 1.20
N ASN A 62 -10.23 12.33 1.88
CA ASN A 62 -9.71 13.32 2.81
C ASN A 62 -8.18 13.48 2.72
N THR A 63 -7.71 14.56 2.10
CA THR A 63 -6.27 14.83 1.94
C THR A 63 -5.54 15.18 3.24
N SER A 64 -6.24 15.56 4.32
CA SER A 64 -5.58 15.86 5.60
C SER A 64 -5.00 14.62 6.27
N GLU A 65 -5.36 13.42 5.81
CA GLU A 65 -4.82 12.17 6.36
C GLU A 65 -3.34 11.99 6.05
N LEU A 66 -2.82 12.68 5.02
CA LEU A 66 -1.38 12.72 4.72
C LEU A 66 -0.58 13.31 5.88
N ASP A 67 -1.16 14.21 6.67
CA ASP A 67 -0.50 14.82 7.84
C ASP A 67 -0.23 13.79 8.95
N ASN A 68 -0.91 12.63 8.92
CA ASN A 68 -0.69 11.53 9.86
C ASN A 68 0.39 10.54 9.41
N LEU A 69 0.89 10.66 8.18
CA LEU A 69 1.90 9.76 7.63
C LEU A 69 3.32 10.23 7.96
N MET A 70 4.24 9.28 8.01
CA MET A 70 5.66 9.58 8.20
C MET A 70 6.28 10.08 6.90
N ASN A 71 7.14 11.09 7.01
CA ASN A 71 8.08 11.41 5.94
C ASN A 71 9.25 10.39 5.91
N ALA A 72 10.11 10.48 4.90
CA ALA A 72 11.21 9.54 4.71
C ALA A 72 12.18 9.47 5.91
N ASP A 73 12.56 10.61 6.48
CA ASP A 73 13.48 10.66 7.63
C ASP A 73 12.84 10.04 8.88
N ALA A 74 11.59 10.38 9.16
CA ALA A 74 10.83 9.84 10.30
C ALA A 74 10.64 8.32 10.18
N TYR A 75 10.36 7.81 8.96
CA TYR A 75 10.21 6.38 8.73
C TYR A 75 11.55 5.63 8.87
N LYS A 76 12.65 6.23 8.41
CA LYS A 76 13.99 5.68 8.61
C LYS A 76 14.33 5.56 10.10
N ASP A 77 14.08 6.63 10.87
CA ASP A 77 14.29 6.64 12.32
C ASP A 77 13.42 5.62 13.06
N PHE A 78 12.21 5.33 12.56
CA PHE A 78 11.34 4.29 13.08
C PHE A 78 11.95 2.90 12.88
N LEU A 79 12.43 2.60 11.66
CA LEU A 79 13.06 1.31 11.33
C LEU A 79 14.35 1.04 12.11
N GLU A 80 15.12 2.06 12.47
CA GLU A 80 16.34 1.90 13.28
C GLU A 80 16.05 1.58 14.75
N LYS A 81 14.80 1.79 15.21
CA LYS A 81 14.37 1.59 16.60
C LYS A 81 13.56 0.32 16.83
N GLU A 82 13.07 -0.33 15.77
CA GLU A 82 12.49 -1.67 15.83
C GLU A 82 13.58 -2.75 15.96
#